data_AF-A0A2A4PS25-F1
#
_entry.id   AF-A0A2A4PS25-F1
#
_cell.length_a   1.000
_cell.length_b   1.000
_cell.length_c   1.000
_cell.angle_alpha   90.00
_cell.angle_beta   90.00
_cell.angle_gamma   90.00
#
_symmetry.space_group_name_H-M   'P 1'
#
loop_
_entity.id
_entity.type
_entity.pdbx_description
1 polymer ?
#
loop_
_entity_poly.entity_id
_entity_poly.type
_entity_poly.pdbx_seq_one_letter_code
_entity_poly.pdbx_strand_id
1 'polypeptide(L)' 'MSSVERFSLTVREIQEGDIQGILGYWLDSDPHHFKNMGVDLEKIPPLDQLQMRLRTQLKQSYK' A
#
# COMPACT_ATOMS: atom_id res chain seq x y z
N MET A 1 22.95 -12.22 -23.80
CA MET A 1 22.28 -10.92 -23.57
C MET A 1 20.91 -11.22 -23.02
N SER A 2 20.65 -10.95 -21.75
CA SER A 2 19.33 -11.19 -21.13
C SER A 2 18.34 -10.13 -21.62
N SER A 3 17.18 -10.59 -22.10
CA SER A 3 16.04 -9.74 -22.40
C SER A 3 15.56 -9.04 -21.12
N VAL A 4 15.52 -7.71 -21.14
CA VAL A 4 14.89 -6.93 -20.08
C VAL A 4 13.37 -7.09 -20.27
N GLU A 5 12.72 -7.83 -19.39
CA GLU A 5 11.25 -7.86 -19.36
C GLU A 5 10.72 -6.46 -19.07
N ARG A 6 9.91 -5.93 -19.98
CA ARG A 6 9.25 -4.64 -19.78
C ARG A 6 7.97 -4.87 -18.99
N PHE A 7 8.01 -4.58 -17.70
CA PHE A 7 6.80 -4.52 -16.88
C PHE A 7 5.91 -3.36 -17.35
N SER A 8 4.66 -3.66 -17.68
CA SER A 8 3.63 -2.64 -17.89
C SER A 8 2.97 -2.37 -16.54
N LEU A 9 3.15 -1.16 -16.01
CA LEU A 9 2.49 -0.71 -14.80
C LEU A 9 1.18 -0.02 -15.17
N THR A 10 0.10 -0.40 -14.51
CA THR A 10 -1.22 0.22 -14.66
C THR A 10 -1.76 0.61 -13.29
N VAL A 11 -2.48 1.72 -13.22
CA VAL A 11 -3.14 2.18 -11.99
C VAL A 11 -4.64 1.93 -12.12
N ARG A 12 -5.25 1.40 -11.05
CA ARG A 12 -6.70 1.19 -10.92
C ARG A 12 -7.15 1.50 -9.51
N GLU A 13 -8.46 1.60 -9.30
CA GLU A 13 -9.04 1.72 -7.96
C GLU A 13 -8.72 0.49 -7.09
N ILE A 14 -8.57 0.74 -5.79
CA ILE A 14 -8.35 -0.28 -4.76
C ILE A 14 -9.61 -1.15 -4.65
N GLN A 15 -9.41 -2.45 -4.47
CA GLN A 15 -10.45 -3.44 -4.21
C GLN A 15 -10.17 -4.16 -2.89
N GLU A 16 -11.17 -4.85 -2.31
CA GLU A 16 -11.01 -5.56 -1.02
C GLU A 16 -9.83 -6.55 -1.04
N GLY A 17 -9.60 -7.21 -2.18
CA GLY A 17 -8.48 -8.15 -2.34
C GLY A 17 -7.09 -7.52 -2.23
N ASP A 18 -6.96 -6.21 -2.46
CA ASP A 18 -5.67 -5.51 -2.41
C ASP A 18 -5.25 -5.15 -0.99
N ILE A 19 -6.21 -5.08 -0.05
CA ILE A 19 -5.97 -4.58 1.30
C ILE A 19 -4.85 -5.36 1.99
N GLN A 20 -4.81 -6.69 1.86
CA GLN A 20 -3.75 -7.49 2.48
C GLN A 20 -2.37 -7.18 1.90
N GLY A 21 -2.26 -6.99 0.58
CA GLY A 21 -0.99 -6.60 -0.05
C GLY A 21 -0.52 -5.21 0.38
N ILE A 22 -1.46 -4.27 0.49
CA ILE A 22 -1.17 -2.91 0.96
C ILE A 22 -0.70 -2.93 2.44
N LEU A 23 -1.37 -3.70 3.31
CA LEU A 23 -0.98 -3.82 4.71
C LEU A 23 0.37 -4.55 4.86
N GLY A 24 0.59 -5.62 4.09
CA GLY A 24 1.85 -6.36 4.07
C GLY A 24 3.03 -5.47 3.68
N TYR A 25 2.86 -4.57 2.72
CA TYR A 25 3.90 -3.58 2.40
C TYR A 25 4.35 -2.79 3.63
N TRP A 26 3.42 -2.30 4.46
CA TRP A 26 3.75 -1.53 5.66
C TRP A 26 4.27 -2.39 6.82
N LEU A 27 3.81 -3.64 6.94
CA LEU A 27 4.20 -4.56 8.00
C LEU A 27 5.58 -5.21 7.75
N ASP A 28 5.81 -5.65 6.52
CA ASP A 28 6.91 -6.56 6.17
C ASP A 28 8.13 -5.82 5.59
N SER A 29 7.97 -4.55 5.22
CA SER A 29 9.09 -3.75 4.71
C SER A 29 10.01 -3.25 5.83
N ASP A 30 11.29 -3.16 5.51
CA ASP A 30 12.31 -2.66 6.44
C ASP A 30 12.06 -1.17 6.81
N PRO A 31 12.00 -0.82 8.10
CA PRO A 31 11.92 0.57 8.56
C PRO A 31 13.00 1.51 7.99
N HIS A 32 14.22 1.00 7.75
CA HIS A 32 15.29 1.77 7.11
C HIS A 32 14.97 2.09 5.65
N HIS A 33 14.34 1.15 4.93
CA HIS A 33 13.87 1.37 3.57
C HIS A 33 12.85 2.51 3.52
N PHE A 34 11.88 2.53 4.44
CA PHE A 34 10.90 3.61 4.55
C PHE A 34 11.54 4.97 4.84
N LYS A 35 12.45 5.02 5.81
CA LYS A 35 13.16 6.27 6.15
C LYS A 35 13.96 6.80 4.96
N ASN A 36 14.62 5.92 4.20
CA ASN A 36 15.36 6.30 2.99
C ASN A 36 14.45 6.81 1.86
N MET A 37 13.19 6.37 1.83
CA MET A 37 12.15 6.93 0.94
C MET A 37 11.53 8.23 1.47
N GLY A 38 12.00 8.74 2.61
CA GLY A 38 11.47 9.96 3.23
C GLY A 38 10.14 9.75 3.95
N VAL A 39 9.75 8.51 4.23
CA VAL A 39 8.54 8.22 5.00
C VAL A 39 8.75 8.57 6.47
N ASP A 40 7.79 9.29 7.02
CA ASP A 40 7.67 9.53 8.45
C ASP A 40 6.81 8.43 9.09
N LEU A 41 7.46 7.45 9.72
CA LEU A 41 6.80 6.29 10.30
C LEU A 41 5.84 6.65 11.45
N GLU A 42 6.06 7.78 12.14
CA GLU A 42 5.18 8.23 13.22
C GLU A 42 3.81 8.71 12.70
N LYS A 43 3.71 9.01 11.40
CA LYS A 43 2.45 9.42 10.75
C LYS A 43 1.67 8.26 10.16
N ILE A 44 2.25 7.05 10.16
CA ILE A 44 1.55 5.86 9.67
C ILE A 44 0.59 5.38 10.77
N PRO A 45 -0.72 5.27 10.48
CA PRO A 45 -1.66 4.75 11.47
C PRO A 45 -1.34 3.30 11.81
N PRO A 46 -1.70 2.83 13.02
CA PRO A 46 -1.68 1.41 13.35
C PRO A 46 -2.34 0.55 12.28
N LEU A 47 -1.83 -0.66 12.03
CA LEU A 47 -2.23 -1.50 10.89
C LEU A 47 -3.72 -1.88 10.91
N ASP A 48 -4.29 -2.14 12.09
CA ASP A 48 -5.72 -2.39 12.29
C ASP A 48 -6.55 -1.16 11.92
N GLN A 49 -6.09 0.03 12.31
CA GLN A 49 -6.73 1.29 11.94
C GLN A 49 -6.62 1.56 10.44
N LEU A 50 -5.47 1.27 9.82
CA LEU A 50 -5.27 1.39 8.37
C LEU A 50 -6.23 0.45 7.61
N GLN A 51 -6.31 -0.82 8.03
CA GLN A 51 -7.22 -1.81 7.45
C GLN A 51 -8.67 -1.34 7.53
N MET A 52 -9.11 -0.86 8.70
CA MET A 52 -10.45 -0.34 8.91
C MET A 52 -10.73 0.86 7.99
N ARG A 53 -9.78 1.80 7.85
CA ARG A 53 -9.94 2.98 6.98
C ARG A 53 -10.10 2.58 5.52
N LEU A 54 -9.26 1.66 5.02
CA LEU A 54 -9.35 1.16 3.65
C LEU A 54 -10.72 0.50 3.38
N ARG A 55 -11.15 -0.41 4.26
CA ARG A 55 -12.48 -1.04 4.16
C ARG A 55 -13.63 -0.04 4.23
N THR A 56 -13.46 1.03 5.00
CA THR A 56 -14.47 2.09 5.11
C THR A 56 -14.54 2.89 3.81
N GLN A 57 -13.39 3.26 3.23
CA GLN A 57 -13.33 3.97 1.96
C GLN A 57 -13.95 3.17 0.82
N LEU A 58 -13.75 1.85 0.77
CA LEU A 58 -14.39 1.00 -0.26
C LEU A 58 -15.93 1.03 -0.22
N LYS A 59 -16.53 1.42 0.91
CA LYS A 59 -17.98 1.54 1.07
C LYS A 59 -18.49 2.95 0.76
N GLN A 60 -17.58 3.91 0.60
CA GLN A 60 -17.96 5.29 0.28
C GLN A 60 -18.13 5.41 -1.23
N SER A 61 -19.31 5.83 -1.65
CA SER A 61 -19.52 6.30 -3.01
C SER A 61 -18.79 7.63 -3.18
N TYR A 62 -17.80 7.71 -4.07
CA TYR A 62 -17.25 8.97 -4.53
C TYR A 62 -18.37 9.73 -5.25
N LYS A 63 -18.81 10.85 -4.67
CA LYS A 63 -19.73 11.81 -5.28
C LYS A 63 -18.95 13.06 -5.68
#